data_AF-A0A4R2PG29-F1
#
_entry.id   AF-A0A4R2PG29-F1
#
_cell.length_a   1.000
_cell.length_b   1.000
_cell.length_c   1.000
_cell.angle_alpha   90.00
_cell.angle_beta   90.00
_cell.angle_gamma   90.00
#
_symmetry.space_group_name_H-M   'P 1'
#
loop_
_entity.id
_entity.type
_entity.pdbx_description
1 polymer ?
#
loop_
_entity_poly.entity_id
_entity_poly.type
_entity_poly.pdbx_seq_one_letter_code
_entity_poly.pdbx_strand_id
1 'polypeptide(L)'
;MPDDLLIDGPADAAATLVLAHGAGAPMDSAFMDRVARGLGAHGVRVVRFEFDYMARRRSDGVKRPPEAQAKLLARFTHVIDQVAEQGAPAGGRLAIGGKSMGGRMATLLAAQGVGDAVAVFGYPFHPPGKPERLRLDHFPALRCPVLIAQGNRDPFGTRDEVAGYPLPATVHLHWAEDGNHDLKPRKASGRSHDDTIDEAVAAVARFLTDPGR
;
A
#
# COMPACT_ATOMS: atom_id res chain seq x y z
N MET A 1 14.71 -20.02 2.30
CA MET A 1 14.29 -19.86 0.89
C MET A 1 14.80 -18.51 0.46
N PRO A 2 15.30 -18.33 -0.77
CA PRO A 2 15.44 -16.98 -1.30
C PRO A 2 14.08 -16.27 -1.13
N ASP A 3 14.13 -14.98 -0.83
CA ASP A 3 12.92 -14.18 -0.76
C ASP A 3 12.30 -14.16 -2.16
N ASP A 4 11.18 -14.88 -2.33
CA ASP A 4 10.42 -14.88 -3.57
C ASP A 4 9.78 -13.50 -3.73
N LEU A 5 10.55 -12.59 -4.33
CA LEU A 5 10.12 -11.25 -4.68
C LEU A 5 9.52 -11.27 -6.09
N LEU A 6 8.37 -10.62 -6.27
CA LEU A 6 7.83 -10.31 -7.60
C LEU A 6 8.18 -8.88 -7.96
N ILE A 7 8.74 -8.68 -9.15
CA ILE A 7 9.20 -7.37 -9.62
C ILE A 7 8.46 -7.00 -10.90
N ASP A 8 7.87 -5.81 -10.91
CA ASP A 8 7.24 -5.19 -12.07
C ASP A 8 7.88 -3.81 -12.33
N GLY A 9 7.79 -3.34 -13.57
CA GLY A 9 8.30 -2.02 -13.98
C GLY A 9 9.79 -1.99 -14.36
N PRO A 10 10.29 -0.83 -14.81
CA PRO A 10 11.63 -0.69 -15.33
C PRO A 10 12.69 -0.80 -14.23
N ALA A 11 13.82 -1.46 -14.54
CA ALA A 11 14.93 -1.62 -13.61
C ALA A 11 15.68 -0.32 -13.33
N ASP A 12 15.47 0.73 -14.13
CA ASP A 12 16.04 2.08 -14.03
C ASP A 12 15.01 3.14 -13.60
N ALA A 13 13.88 2.71 -13.01
CA ALA A 13 12.84 3.60 -12.51
C ALA A 13 13.37 4.66 -11.52
N ALA A 14 12.86 5.88 -11.63
CA ALA A 14 13.16 6.97 -10.70
C ALA A 14 12.58 6.76 -9.29
N ALA A 15 11.65 5.81 -9.12
CA ALA A 15 11.10 5.40 -7.84
C ALA A 15 10.95 3.87 -7.77
N THR A 16 11.32 3.30 -6.63
CA THR A 16 11.04 1.90 -6.29
C THR A 16 10.03 1.85 -5.15
N LEU A 17 8.93 1.10 -5.32
CA LEU A 17 7.92 0.86 -4.31
C LEU A 17 7.99 -0.57 -3.78
N VAL A 18 8.33 -0.75 -2.51
CA VAL A 18 8.17 -2.04 -1.82
C VAL A 18 6.72 -2.17 -1.35
N LEU A 19 5.96 -3.08 -1.97
CA LEU A 19 4.49 -3.15 -1.86
C LEU A 19 4.03 -4.42 -1.14
N ALA A 20 3.52 -4.25 0.08
CA ALA A 20 3.01 -5.32 0.92
C ALA A 20 1.53 -5.68 0.61
N HIS A 21 1.21 -6.97 0.62
CA HIS A 21 -0.17 -7.44 0.46
C HIS A 21 -1.04 -7.22 1.71
N GLY A 22 -2.36 -7.35 1.55
CA GLY A 22 -3.32 -7.30 2.66
C GLY A 22 -3.46 -8.63 3.42
N ALA A 23 -4.26 -8.65 4.48
CA ALA A 23 -4.41 -9.81 5.37
C ALA A 23 -4.93 -11.11 4.72
N GLY A 24 -5.74 -11.00 3.65
CA GLY A 24 -6.53 -12.13 3.15
C GLY A 24 -6.09 -12.71 1.80
N ALA A 25 -5.25 -12.00 1.06
CA ALA A 25 -4.89 -12.33 -0.31
C ALA A 25 -3.37 -12.22 -0.52
N PRO A 26 -2.79 -13.11 -1.33
CA PRO A 26 -1.35 -13.15 -1.57
C PRO A 26 -0.86 -11.99 -2.44
N MET A 27 0.47 -11.87 -2.56
CA MET A 27 1.12 -10.80 -3.33
C MET A 27 0.82 -10.84 -4.83
N ASP A 28 0.40 -11.99 -5.37
CA ASP A 28 0.00 -12.25 -6.77
C ASP A 28 -1.54 -12.29 -6.95
N SER A 29 -2.29 -11.80 -5.97
CA SER A 29 -3.75 -11.63 -6.15
C SER A 29 -4.06 -10.64 -7.26
N ALA A 30 -5.20 -10.81 -7.95
CA ALA A 30 -5.57 -9.97 -9.10
C ALA A 30 -5.49 -8.46 -8.84
N PHE A 31 -5.87 -8.00 -7.63
CA PHE A 31 -5.70 -6.61 -7.23
C PHE A 31 -4.24 -6.18 -7.18
N MET A 32 -3.38 -6.96 -6.51
CA MET A 32 -1.97 -6.66 -6.35
C MET A 32 -1.22 -6.72 -7.69
N ASP A 33 -1.52 -7.74 -8.52
CA ASP A 33 -0.98 -7.90 -9.86
C ASP A 33 -1.31 -6.69 -10.74
N ARG A 34 -2.57 -6.24 -10.72
CA ARG A 34 -3.01 -5.11 -11.53
C ARG A 34 -2.39 -3.79 -11.07
N VAL A 35 -2.32 -3.56 -9.76
CA VAL A 35 -1.63 -2.39 -9.20
C VAL A 35 -0.16 -2.39 -9.59
N ALA A 36 0.55 -3.51 -9.42
CA ALA A 36 1.98 -3.59 -9.71
C ALA A 36 2.29 -3.40 -11.20
N ARG A 37 1.54 -4.07 -12.09
CA ARG A 37 1.70 -3.89 -13.53
C ARG A 37 1.36 -2.48 -13.99
N GLY A 38 0.28 -1.90 -13.46
CA GLY A 38 -0.11 -0.53 -13.79
C GLY A 38 0.94 0.49 -13.34
N LEU A 39 1.43 0.38 -12.10
CA LEU A 39 2.53 1.23 -11.62
C LEU A 39 3.81 1.04 -12.44
N GLY A 40 4.13 -0.20 -12.81
CA GLY A 40 5.23 -0.54 -13.71
C GLY A 40 5.11 0.12 -15.08
N ALA A 41 3.91 0.12 -15.67
CA ALA A 41 3.63 0.81 -16.93
C ALA A 41 3.76 2.34 -16.82
N HIS A 42 3.62 2.90 -15.62
CA HIS A 42 3.87 4.30 -15.33
C HIS A 42 5.30 4.61 -14.86
N GLY A 43 6.24 3.67 -15.02
CA GLY A 43 7.66 3.91 -14.75
C GLY A 43 8.06 3.81 -13.28
N VAL A 44 7.23 3.21 -12.42
CA VAL A 44 7.59 2.88 -11.03
C VAL A 44 8.04 1.42 -10.97
N ARG A 45 9.20 1.15 -10.39
CA ARG A 45 9.61 -0.22 -10.09
C ARG A 45 8.85 -0.70 -8.86
N VAL A 46 8.14 -1.82 -8.95
CA VAL A 46 7.38 -2.36 -7.82
C VAL A 46 8.00 -3.68 -7.39
N VAL A 47 8.32 -3.80 -6.09
CA VAL A 47 8.82 -5.02 -5.48
C VAL A 47 7.77 -5.52 -4.49
N ARG A 48 7.17 -6.67 -4.79
CA ARG A 48 6.18 -7.33 -3.93
C ARG A 48 6.80 -8.51 -3.22
N PHE A 49 6.33 -8.75 -2.01
CA PHE A 49 6.78 -9.85 -1.16
C PHE A 49 5.60 -10.41 -0.37
N GLU A 50 5.80 -11.59 0.23
CA GLU A 50 4.86 -12.17 1.18
C GLU A 50 5.32 -12.04 2.63
N PHE A 51 4.37 -11.75 3.51
CA PHE A 51 4.53 -12.02 4.94
C PHE A 51 4.57 -13.54 5.18
N ASP A 52 5.30 -13.97 6.21
CA ASP A 52 5.60 -15.39 6.43
C ASP A 52 4.35 -16.28 6.52
N TYR A 53 3.26 -15.81 7.15
CA TYR A 53 2.01 -16.59 7.19
C TYR A 53 1.42 -16.88 5.80
N MET A 54 1.59 -15.97 4.83
CA MET A 54 1.12 -16.16 3.46
C MET A 54 2.09 -17.03 2.66
N ALA A 55 3.40 -16.83 2.82
CA ALA A 55 4.42 -17.69 2.21
C ALA A 55 4.25 -19.16 2.67
N ARG A 56 4.02 -19.38 3.97
CA ARG A 56 3.74 -20.73 4.52
C ARG A 56 2.49 -21.34 3.90
N ARG A 57 1.44 -20.54 3.69
CA ARG A 57 0.21 -21.00 3.02
C ARG A 57 0.48 -21.54 1.61
N ARG A 58 1.50 -21.07 0.89
CA ARG A 58 1.88 -21.67 -0.40
C ARG A 58 2.42 -23.08 -0.25
N SER A 59 3.20 -23.31 0.80
CA SER A 59 3.84 -24.61 1.06
C SER A 59 2.88 -25.67 1.59
N ASP A 60 1.91 -25.28 2.43
CA ASP A 60 1.05 -26.22 3.15
C ASP A 60 -0.45 -26.08 2.85
N GLY A 61 -0.87 -25.07 2.10
CA GLY A 61 -2.26 -24.81 1.75
C GLY A 61 -3.14 -24.30 2.91
N VAL A 62 -2.61 -24.16 4.12
CA VAL A 62 -3.40 -23.87 5.32
C VAL A 62 -3.62 -22.37 5.47
N LYS A 63 -4.90 -21.96 5.52
CA LYS A 63 -5.28 -20.57 5.77
C LYS A 63 -5.06 -20.21 7.24
N ARG A 64 -4.35 -19.11 7.48
CA ARG A 64 -4.00 -18.59 8.81
C ARG A 64 -4.39 -17.12 8.92
N PRO A 65 -4.70 -16.63 10.13
CA PRO A 65 -4.76 -15.20 10.35
C PRO A 65 -3.36 -14.58 10.14
N PRO A 66 -3.29 -13.27 9.87
CA PRO A 66 -2.02 -12.56 9.87
C PRO A 66 -1.29 -12.70 11.20
N GLU A 67 0.04 -12.65 11.13
CA GLU A 67 0.90 -12.65 12.30
C GLU A 67 0.80 -11.35 13.11
N ALA A 68 1.36 -11.38 14.32
CA ALA A 68 1.48 -10.20 15.16
C ALA A 68 2.21 -9.06 14.44
N GLN A 69 1.80 -7.82 14.71
CA GLN A 69 2.33 -6.60 14.10
C GLN A 69 3.87 -6.57 14.08
N ALA A 70 4.52 -6.92 15.19
CA ALA A 70 5.99 -6.92 15.28
C ALA A 70 6.66 -7.83 14.24
N LYS A 71 6.08 -9.01 13.94
CA LYS A 71 6.60 -9.92 12.92
C LYS A 71 6.39 -9.38 11.51
N LEU A 72 5.23 -8.77 11.26
CA LEU A 72 4.94 -8.13 9.98
C LEU A 72 5.90 -6.98 9.70
N LEU A 73 6.15 -6.13 10.71
CA LEU A 73 7.11 -5.02 10.59
C LEU A 73 8.53 -5.55 10.36
N ALA A 74 8.98 -6.55 11.13
CA ALA A 74 10.31 -7.14 10.95
C ALA A 74 10.51 -7.73 9.54
N ARG A 75 9.51 -8.46 9.03
CA ARG A 75 9.56 -9.00 7.67
C ARG A 75 9.59 -7.89 6.61
N PHE A 76 8.78 -6.85 6.76
CA PHE A 76 8.76 -5.74 5.82
C PHE A 76 10.09 -4.97 5.84
N THR A 77 10.64 -4.66 7.03
CA THR A 77 11.98 -4.06 7.17
C THR A 77 13.05 -4.88 6.46
N HIS A 78 13.08 -6.20 6.65
CA HIS A 78 14.05 -7.06 5.98
C HIS A 78 14.01 -6.95 4.45
N VAL A 79 12.81 -6.93 3.86
CA VAL A 79 12.65 -6.77 2.40
C VAL A 79 13.04 -5.36 1.95
N ILE A 80 12.72 -4.34 2.74
CA ILE A 80 13.12 -2.96 2.46
C ILE A 80 14.65 -2.86 2.43
N ASP A 81 15.33 -3.42 3.43
CA ASP A 81 16.80 -3.43 3.52
C ASP A 81 17.42 -4.19 2.34
N GLN A 82 16.88 -5.37 2.00
CA GLN A 82 17.33 -6.14 0.83
C GLN A 82 17.17 -5.35 -0.48
N VAL A 83 16.09 -4.60 -0.64
CA VAL A 83 15.86 -3.77 -1.84
C VAL A 83 16.79 -2.54 -1.84
N ALA A 84 17.05 -1.94 -0.67
CA ALA A 84 17.96 -0.81 -0.54
C ALA A 84 19.43 -1.22 -0.83
N GLU A 85 19.85 -2.39 -0.37
CA GLU A 85 21.19 -2.95 -0.62
C GLU A 85 21.45 -3.25 -2.10
N GLN A 86 20.42 -3.60 -2.88
CA GLN A 86 20.53 -3.74 -4.33
C GLN A 86 20.78 -2.40 -5.05
N GLY A 87 20.62 -1.29 -4.34
CA GLY A 87 20.76 0.08 -4.85
C GLY A 87 19.49 0.56 -5.55
N ALA A 88 19.02 1.76 -5.20
CA ALA A 88 18.07 2.46 -6.03
C ALA A 88 18.76 2.85 -7.35
N PRO A 89 18.21 2.51 -8.52
CA PRO A 89 18.76 2.94 -9.79
C PRO A 89 18.85 4.48 -9.80
N ALA A 90 20.06 4.99 -10.03
CA ALA A 90 20.34 6.42 -10.20
C ALA A 90 19.91 7.36 -9.04
N GLY A 91 19.95 6.91 -7.77
CA GLY A 91 19.56 7.76 -6.64
C GLY A 91 18.04 8.01 -6.56
N GLY A 92 17.25 7.12 -7.17
CA GLY A 92 15.80 7.15 -7.14
C GLY A 92 15.20 6.97 -5.74
N ARG A 93 13.96 7.44 -5.60
CA ARG A 93 13.20 7.46 -4.34
C ARG A 93 12.81 6.04 -3.90
N LEU A 94 13.09 5.64 -2.67
CA LEU A 94 12.63 4.39 -2.08
C LEU A 94 11.30 4.60 -1.35
N ALA A 95 10.20 4.22 -1.99
CA ALA A 95 8.87 4.25 -1.40
C ALA A 95 8.49 2.91 -0.77
N ILE A 96 7.64 2.95 0.24
CA ILE A 96 7.05 1.77 0.86
C ILE A 96 5.53 1.86 0.81
N GLY A 97 4.85 0.72 0.78
CA GLY A 97 3.40 0.77 0.66
C GLY A 97 2.72 -0.55 0.83
N GLY A 98 1.41 -0.54 0.66
CA GLY A 98 0.67 -1.78 0.64
C GLY A 98 -0.84 -1.62 0.64
N LYS A 99 -1.51 -2.77 0.53
CA LYS A 99 -2.96 -2.87 0.57
C LYS A 99 -3.43 -3.10 2.01
N SER A 100 -4.35 -2.27 2.51
CA SER A 100 -4.99 -2.47 3.82
C SER A 100 -3.99 -2.65 4.96
N MET A 101 -3.93 -3.84 5.56
CA MET A 101 -2.95 -4.21 6.58
C MET A 101 -1.51 -3.89 6.16
N GLY A 102 -1.11 -4.22 4.92
CA GLY A 102 0.22 -3.93 4.41
C GLY A 102 0.51 -2.42 4.38
N GLY A 103 -0.48 -1.62 3.96
CA GLY A 103 -0.38 -0.16 3.99
C GLY A 103 -0.29 0.40 5.41
N ARG A 104 -1.02 -0.19 6.37
CA ARG A 104 -0.86 0.15 7.79
C ARG A 104 0.57 -0.13 8.28
N MET A 105 1.14 -1.28 7.95
CA MET A 105 2.53 -1.60 8.32
C MET A 105 3.50 -0.60 7.69
N ALA A 106 3.30 -0.22 6.42
CA ALA A 106 4.10 0.80 5.76
C ALA A 106 4.08 2.14 6.52
N THR A 107 2.90 2.63 6.91
CA THR A 107 2.81 3.90 7.66
C THR A 107 3.46 3.83 9.06
N LEU A 108 3.43 2.67 9.71
CA LEU A 108 4.11 2.47 11.00
C LEU A 108 5.63 2.49 10.87
N LEU A 109 6.17 1.97 9.77
CA LEU A 109 7.60 2.06 9.44
C LEU A 109 7.99 3.48 9.03
N ALA A 110 7.16 4.17 8.24
CA ALA A 110 7.38 5.56 7.86
C ALA A 110 7.40 6.51 9.06
N ALA A 111 6.57 6.25 10.08
CA ALA A 111 6.62 6.98 11.35
C ALA A 111 7.93 6.77 12.14
N GLN A 112 8.70 5.73 11.80
CA GLN A 112 10.04 5.46 12.32
C GLN A 112 11.16 5.96 11.38
N GLY A 113 10.81 6.70 10.32
CA GLY A 113 11.77 7.26 9.36
C GLY A 113 12.16 6.33 8.22
N VAL A 114 11.42 5.24 7.98
CA VAL A 114 11.69 4.30 6.89
C VAL A 114 10.97 4.74 5.60
N GLY A 115 11.72 4.84 4.51
CA GLY A 115 11.20 5.16 3.18
C GLY A 115 10.96 6.67 2.97
N ASP A 116 11.14 7.09 1.73
CA ASP A 116 11.06 8.49 1.30
C ASP A 116 9.63 8.94 0.99
N ALA A 117 8.71 8.00 0.76
CA ALA A 117 7.29 8.23 0.53
C ALA A 117 6.47 6.97 0.83
N VAL A 118 5.17 7.14 1.07
CA VAL A 118 4.25 6.02 1.32
C VAL A 118 3.08 6.01 0.35
N ALA A 119 2.77 4.83 -0.22
CA ALA A 119 1.56 4.61 -1.02
C ALA A 119 0.67 3.53 -0.39
N VAL A 120 -0.58 3.87 -0.07
CA VAL A 120 -1.54 2.93 0.53
C VAL A 120 -2.77 2.78 -0.35
N PHE A 121 -3.22 1.54 -0.52
CA PHE A 121 -4.50 1.22 -1.15
C PHE A 121 -5.47 0.68 -0.09
N GLY A 122 -6.52 1.44 0.21
CA GLY A 122 -7.52 1.10 1.22
C GLY A 122 -6.97 1.13 2.64
N TYR A 123 -6.64 2.30 3.22
CA TYR A 123 -6.11 2.35 4.59
C TYR A 123 -7.21 1.99 5.60
N PRO A 124 -6.93 1.07 6.55
CA PRO A 124 -7.98 0.60 7.44
C PRO A 124 -8.06 1.47 8.70
N PHE A 125 -8.57 2.71 8.58
CA PHE A 125 -8.55 3.76 9.62
C PHE A 125 -9.11 3.29 10.96
N HIS A 126 -10.18 2.49 10.95
CA HIS A 126 -10.72 1.82 12.12
C HIS A 126 -11.27 0.43 11.73
N PRO A 127 -11.51 -0.50 12.68
CA PRO A 127 -12.28 -1.70 12.40
C PRO A 127 -13.74 -1.37 12.00
N PRO A 128 -14.37 -2.13 11.09
CA PRO A 128 -15.77 -1.95 10.75
C PRO A 128 -16.65 -2.03 12.00
N GLY A 129 -17.59 -1.09 12.13
CA GLY A 129 -18.48 -0.99 13.28
C GLY A 129 -17.83 -0.51 14.58
N LYS A 130 -16.57 -0.04 14.53
CA LYS A 130 -15.83 0.52 15.68
C LYS A 130 -15.11 1.84 15.31
N PRO A 131 -15.84 2.87 14.82
CA PRO A 131 -15.25 4.14 14.36
C PRO A 131 -14.42 4.88 15.41
N GLU A 132 -14.68 4.62 16.70
CA GLU A 132 -13.93 5.16 17.83
C GLU A 132 -12.52 4.56 17.99
N ARG A 133 -12.24 3.39 17.39
CA ARG A 133 -10.93 2.70 17.51
C ARG A 133 -10.02 3.03 16.35
N LEU A 134 -9.63 4.30 16.28
CA LEU A 134 -8.74 4.81 15.25
C LEU A 134 -7.37 4.13 15.28
N ARG A 135 -6.77 4.00 14.10
CA ARG A 135 -5.41 3.48 13.88
C ARG A 135 -4.51 4.59 13.36
N LEU A 136 -4.56 5.74 14.03
CA LEU A 136 -3.90 6.98 13.62
C LEU A 136 -2.85 7.46 14.64
N ASP A 137 -2.65 6.75 15.75
CA ASP A 137 -1.77 7.20 16.85
C ASP A 137 -0.34 7.53 16.39
N HIS A 138 0.17 6.86 15.35
CA HIS A 138 1.50 7.11 14.78
C HIS A 138 1.54 8.18 13.70
N PHE A 139 0.40 8.66 13.21
CA PHE A 139 0.36 9.63 12.10
C PHE A 139 1.09 10.95 12.42
N PRO A 140 1.03 11.53 13.64
CA PRO A 140 1.79 12.73 13.97
C PRO A 140 3.32 12.59 13.81
N ALA A 141 3.84 11.35 13.76
CA ALA A 141 5.26 11.06 13.54
C ALA A 141 5.63 10.86 12.06
N LEU A 142 4.66 10.86 11.13
CA LEU A 142 4.93 10.78 9.69
C LEU A 142 5.67 12.04 9.23
N ARG A 143 6.88 11.86 8.67
CA ARG A 143 7.73 12.94 8.15
C ARG A 143 7.81 12.96 6.63
N CYS A 144 7.64 11.81 5.98
CA CYS A 144 7.60 11.71 4.53
C CYS A 144 6.17 11.89 4.00
N PRO A 145 6.00 12.27 2.71
CA PRO A 145 4.70 12.30 2.07
C PRO A 145 4.03 10.93 2.04
N VAL A 146 2.72 10.90 2.26
CA VAL A 146 1.88 9.70 2.22
C VAL A 146 0.71 9.95 1.27
N LEU A 147 0.46 9.06 0.32
CA LEU A 147 -0.78 9.03 -0.45
C LEU A 147 -1.60 7.80 -0.11
N ILE A 148 -2.87 8.02 0.28
CA ILE A 148 -3.84 6.96 0.53
C ILE A 148 -4.90 7.01 -0.58
N ALA A 149 -4.93 5.98 -1.43
CA ALA A 149 -6.03 5.71 -2.35
C ALA A 149 -7.14 4.97 -1.61
N GLN A 150 -8.29 5.63 -1.41
CA GLN A 150 -9.37 5.17 -0.52
C GLN A 150 -10.72 5.14 -1.25
N GLY A 151 -11.49 4.08 -1.07
CA GLY A 151 -12.88 4.06 -1.50
C GLY A 151 -13.73 5.01 -0.65
N ASN A 152 -14.55 5.85 -1.27
CA ASN A 152 -15.36 6.82 -0.52
C ASN A 152 -16.40 6.17 0.43
N ARG A 153 -16.78 4.90 0.17
CA ARG A 153 -17.65 4.07 1.04
C ARG A 153 -16.90 2.94 1.73
N ASP A 154 -15.59 3.06 1.92
CA ASP A 154 -14.81 2.04 2.62
C ASP A 154 -15.32 1.90 4.07
N PRO A 155 -15.79 0.72 4.52
CA PRO A 155 -16.29 0.51 5.89
C PRO A 155 -15.20 0.61 6.97
N PHE A 156 -13.93 0.69 6.57
CA PHE A 156 -12.82 0.97 7.48
C PHE A 156 -12.51 2.47 7.63
N GLY A 157 -13.22 3.34 6.90
CA GLY A 157 -13.08 4.78 6.95
C GLY A 157 -13.66 5.41 5.69
N THR A 158 -14.91 5.85 5.79
CA THR A 158 -15.64 6.53 4.71
C THR A 158 -15.12 7.95 4.51
N ARG A 159 -15.49 8.58 3.39
CA ARG A 159 -15.09 9.97 3.10
C ARG A 159 -15.50 10.95 4.20
N ASP A 160 -16.71 10.82 4.72
CA ASP A 160 -17.25 11.73 5.73
C ASP A 160 -16.54 11.55 7.08
N GLU A 161 -16.24 10.31 7.46
CA GLU A 161 -15.47 10.03 8.67
C GLU A 161 -14.05 10.58 8.56
N VAL A 162 -13.36 10.29 7.43
CA VAL A 162 -11.96 10.67 7.22
C VAL A 162 -11.78 12.18 7.13
N ALA A 163 -12.78 12.92 6.63
CA ALA A 163 -12.74 14.38 6.59
C ALA A 163 -12.60 15.02 7.98
N GLY A 164 -13.05 14.34 9.04
CA GLY A 164 -12.94 14.79 10.43
C GLY A 164 -11.67 14.33 11.16
N TYR A 165 -10.82 13.51 10.53
CA TYR A 165 -9.65 12.96 11.20
C TYR A 165 -8.48 13.95 11.23
N PRO A 166 -7.65 13.93 12.30
CA PRO A 166 -6.49 14.81 12.45
C PRO A 166 -5.31 14.32 11.59
N LEU A 167 -5.47 14.31 10.27
CA LEU A 167 -4.42 13.87 9.36
C LEU A 167 -3.35 14.97 9.20
N PRO A 168 -2.05 14.63 9.31
CA PRO A 168 -0.96 15.59 9.04
C PRO A 168 -1.01 16.10 7.59
N ALA A 169 -0.44 17.29 7.35
CA ALA A 169 -0.37 17.87 6.01
C ALA A 169 0.45 17.04 4.99
N THR A 170 1.31 16.14 5.48
CA THR A 170 2.05 15.16 4.67
C THR A 170 1.16 14.04 4.12
N VAL A 171 -0.05 13.86 4.65
CA VAL A 171 -1.00 12.83 4.22
C VAL A 171 -1.96 13.41 3.18
N HIS A 172 -1.97 12.77 2.02
CA HIS A 172 -2.83 13.09 0.90
C HIS A 172 -3.81 11.94 0.64
N LEU A 173 -5.00 12.28 0.17
CA LEU A 173 -6.07 11.32 -0.14
C LEU A 173 -6.38 11.36 -1.64
N HIS A 174 -6.48 10.18 -2.25
CA HIS A 174 -7.09 9.99 -3.55
C HIS A 174 -8.37 9.17 -3.36
N TRP A 175 -9.52 9.75 -3.67
CA TRP A 175 -10.81 9.09 -3.49
C TRP A 175 -11.20 8.30 -4.74
N ALA A 176 -11.35 6.99 -4.59
CA ALA A 176 -12.02 6.16 -5.59
C ALA A 176 -13.54 6.36 -5.43
N GLU A 177 -14.13 7.10 -6.35
CA GLU A 177 -15.55 7.43 -6.31
C GLU A 177 -16.42 6.18 -6.42
N ASP A 178 -17.41 6.12 -5.54
CA ASP A 178 -18.29 4.96 -5.34
C ASP A 178 -17.54 3.67 -4.91
N GLY A 179 -16.25 3.75 -4.57
CA GLY A 179 -15.40 2.61 -4.22
C GLY A 179 -15.64 2.07 -2.82
N ASN A 180 -15.47 0.76 -2.64
CA ASN A 180 -15.35 0.09 -1.35
C ASN A 180 -13.86 -0.06 -0.94
N HIS A 181 -13.58 -0.93 0.05
CA HIS A 181 -12.22 -1.20 0.54
C HIS A 181 -11.24 -1.76 -0.52
N ASP A 182 -11.76 -2.44 -1.53
CA ASP A 182 -10.97 -2.92 -2.66
C ASP A 182 -11.01 -1.93 -3.84
N LEU A 183 -11.49 -0.69 -3.62
CA LEU A 183 -11.75 0.33 -4.63
C LEU A 183 -12.86 -0.04 -5.62
N LYS A 184 -13.60 -1.12 -5.37
CA LYS A 184 -14.63 -1.61 -6.29
C LYS A 184 -15.90 -0.74 -6.19
N PRO A 185 -16.38 -0.19 -7.32
CA PRO A 185 -17.59 0.60 -7.31
C PRO A 185 -18.86 -0.28 -7.29
N ARG A 186 -20.02 0.29 -6.96
CA ARG A 186 -21.30 -0.42 -7.16
C ARG A 186 -21.58 -0.49 -8.65
N LYS A 187 -22.32 -1.52 -9.07
CA LYS A 187 -22.78 -1.68 -10.46
C LYS A 187 -23.52 -0.43 -10.98
N ALA A 188 -24.29 0.25 -10.13
CA ALA A 188 -25.05 1.43 -10.48
C ALA A 188 -24.19 2.66 -10.85
N SER A 189 -22.90 2.66 -10.53
CA SER A 189 -21.98 3.74 -10.91
C SER A 189 -21.68 3.78 -12.42
N GLY A 190 -21.92 2.68 -13.14
CA GLY A 190 -21.51 2.53 -14.55
C GLY A 190 -20.01 2.32 -14.75
N ARG A 191 -19.20 2.31 -13.68
CA ARG A 191 -17.75 2.15 -13.72
C ARG A 191 -17.35 0.70 -13.41
N SER A 192 -16.29 0.21 -14.04
CA SER A 192 -15.73 -1.08 -13.68
C SER A 192 -14.83 -0.97 -12.45
N HIS A 193 -14.57 -2.10 -11.78
CA HIS A 193 -13.52 -2.19 -10.75
C HIS A 193 -12.16 -1.88 -11.35
N ASP A 194 -12.01 -2.17 -12.63
CA ASP A 194 -10.76 -2.01 -13.30
C ASP A 194 -10.43 -0.52 -13.51
N ASP A 195 -11.41 0.28 -13.92
CA ASP A 195 -11.25 1.74 -14.07
C ASP A 195 -10.84 2.41 -12.76
N THR A 196 -11.44 2.00 -11.63
CA THR A 196 -11.16 2.63 -10.33
C THR A 196 -9.78 2.28 -9.78
N ILE A 197 -9.28 1.07 -10.03
CA ILE A 197 -7.90 0.71 -9.70
C ILE A 197 -6.92 1.49 -10.59
N ASP A 198 -7.18 1.63 -11.90
CA ASP A 198 -6.27 2.34 -12.81
C ASP A 198 -6.15 3.83 -12.46
N GLU A 199 -7.25 4.48 -12.06
CA GLU A 199 -7.21 5.85 -11.55
C GLU A 199 -6.35 5.98 -10.29
N ALA A 200 -6.50 5.05 -9.35
CA ALA A 200 -5.69 5.02 -8.13
C ALA A 200 -4.20 4.76 -8.45
N VAL A 201 -3.91 3.86 -9.38
CA VAL A 201 -2.56 3.60 -9.89
C VAL A 201 -1.96 4.86 -10.51
N ALA A 202 -2.69 5.54 -11.39
CA ALA A 202 -2.21 6.77 -12.03
C ALA A 202 -1.98 7.91 -11.02
N ALA A 203 -2.79 7.99 -9.97
CA ALA A 203 -2.58 8.93 -8.87
C ALA A 203 -1.32 8.60 -8.06
N VAL A 204 -1.13 7.32 -7.71
CA VAL A 204 0.06 6.85 -6.98
C VAL A 204 1.33 6.99 -7.79
N ALA A 205 1.32 6.62 -9.07
CA ALA A 205 2.49 6.75 -9.93
C ALA A 205 2.94 8.22 -10.01
N ARG A 206 2.02 9.15 -10.33
CA ARG A 206 2.34 10.58 -10.34
C ARG A 206 2.91 11.06 -9.01
N PHE A 207 2.30 10.63 -7.90
CA PHE A 207 2.79 10.98 -6.57
C PHE A 207 4.22 10.49 -6.29
N LEU A 208 4.58 9.30 -6.78
CA LEU A 208 5.91 8.73 -6.56
C LEU A 208 6.97 9.26 -7.52
N THR A 209 6.60 9.60 -8.76
CA THR A 209 7.54 10.00 -9.81
C THR A 209 7.70 11.51 -9.98
N ASP A 210 6.83 12.33 -9.39
CA ASP A 210 6.94 13.79 -9.48
C ASP A 210 8.03 14.33 -8.53
N PRO A 211 9.12 14.92 -9.04
CA PRO A 211 10.21 15.46 -8.23
C PRO A 211 9.85 16.79 -7.54
N GLY A 212 8.71 17.40 -7.87
CA GLY A 212 8.30 18.73 -7.37
C GLY A 212 7.43 18.73 -6.11
N ARG A 213 7.30 17.58 -5.43
CA ARG A 213 6.57 17.44 -4.17
C ARG A 213 7.46 16.88 -3.06
#